data_AF-A0A2N9NMX2-F1
#
_entry.id   AF-A0A2N9NMX2-F1
#
_cell.length_a   1.000
_cell.length_b   1.000
_cell.length_c   1.000
_cell.angle_alpha   90.00
_cell.angle_beta   90.00
_cell.angle_gamma   90.00
#
_symmetry.space_group_name_H-M   'P 1'
#
loop_
_entity.id
_entity.type
_entity.pdbx_description
1 polymer ?
#
loop_
_entity_poly.entity_id
_entity_poly.type
_entity_poly.pdbx_seq_one_letter_code
_entity_poly.pdbx_strand_id
1 'polypeptide(L)'
;MAMRSRLASSKILWVWAVVLITSLGVEANPLKEPKRTVNGYAIDLTPLFRWWAKHQGERPLKAWVQVTGPIVGTNNLGWILKARVESSGEGETEDKPKTSANGETRIILTHPPIQEFADFQKLLEQRKALTDEQSQLSAQVADAKNHSQQLSQEQADYRARGVRARGISQQTHYWNQTGDEAKARLKDIEKQLEELRAKFTSYPDAAKYSVDTFALDLRQEFAGMHVYERGFVWK
;
A
#
# COMPACT_ATOMS: atom_id res chain seq x y z
N MET A 1 -29.05 31.23 41.39
CA MET A 1 -29.35 30.11 40.47
C MET A 1 -28.20 30.04 39.46
N ALA A 2 -27.13 29.29 39.78
CA ALA A 2 -25.87 29.33 39.04
C ALA A 2 -25.70 28.03 38.24
N MET A 3 -25.79 28.16 36.92
CA MET A 3 -25.70 27.06 35.96
C MET A 3 -24.22 26.68 35.79
N ARG A 4 -23.80 25.59 36.42
CA ARG A 4 -22.46 25.01 36.27
C ARG A 4 -22.35 24.32 34.91
N SER A 5 -21.75 25.02 33.96
CA SER A 5 -21.25 24.48 32.69
C SER A 5 -20.23 23.37 32.95
N ARG A 6 -20.66 22.10 32.86
CA ARG A 6 -19.76 20.95 32.80
C ARG A 6 -19.25 20.84 31.37
N LEU A 7 -18.02 21.31 31.16
CA LEU A 7 -17.22 20.96 29.99
C LEU A 7 -17.02 19.44 30.02
N ALA A 8 -17.74 18.75 29.12
CA ALA A 8 -17.52 17.35 28.84
C ALA A 8 -16.10 17.21 28.29
N SER A 9 -15.19 16.71 29.12
CA SER A 9 -13.91 16.16 28.69
C SER A 9 -14.23 14.98 27.77
N SER A 10 -14.29 15.28 26.46
CA SER A 10 -14.38 14.29 25.40
C SER A 10 -13.10 13.48 25.47
N LYS A 11 -13.19 12.33 26.15
CA LYS A 11 -12.12 11.35 26.24
C LYS A 11 -11.80 10.93 24.81
N ILE A 12 -10.64 11.39 24.34
CA ILE A 12 -9.97 10.90 23.13
C ILE A 12 -9.60 9.44 23.43
N LEU A 13 -10.57 8.56 23.22
CA LEU A 13 -10.48 7.11 23.31
C LEU A 13 -10.26 6.61 21.87
N TRP A 14 -9.19 7.10 21.24
CA TRP A 14 -8.81 6.69 19.90
C TRP A 14 -7.82 5.53 19.99
N VAL A 15 -8.38 4.34 19.76
CA VAL A 15 -7.81 3.27 18.93
C VAL A 15 -6.36 2.85 19.26
N TRP A 16 -6.16 2.22 20.40
CA TRP A 16 -5.08 1.23 20.56
C TRP A 16 -5.58 -0.16 20.15
N ALA A 17 -6.06 -0.28 18.91
CA ALA A 17 -6.17 -1.59 18.28
C ALA A 17 -4.80 -1.89 17.68
N VAL A 18 -3.87 -2.32 18.54
CA VAL A 18 -2.60 -2.94 18.11
C VAL A 18 -2.97 -4.25 17.44
N VAL A 19 -3.23 -4.15 16.14
CA VAL A 19 -3.44 -5.28 15.28
C VAL A 19 -2.09 -5.96 15.11
N LEU A 20 -1.88 -6.98 15.92
CA LEU A 20 -0.77 -7.93 15.83
C LEU A 20 -1.03 -8.82 14.60
N ILE A 21 -0.94 -8.25 13.40
CA ILE A 21 -0.88 -9.02 12.16
C ILE A 21 0.50 -9.64 12.12
N THR A 22 0.54 -10.94 12.42
CA THR A 22 1.66 -11.80 12.10
C THR A 22 1.98 -11.64 10.62
N SER A 23 3.15 -11.07 10.35
CA SER A 23 3.71 -10.84 9.02
C SER A 23 4.10 -12.18 8.38
N LEU A 24 3.11 -12.95 7.93
CA LEU A 24 3.32 -13.90 6.86
C LEU A 24 3.61 -13.05 5.61
N GLY A 25 4.85 -13.10 5.14
CA GLY A 25 5.36 -12.29 4.04
C GLY A 25 4.41 -12.30 2.85
N VAL A 26 3.64 -11.23 2.71
CA VAL A 26 2.90 -10.93 1.50
C VAL A 26 3.96 -10.37 0.58
N GLU A 27 4.63 -11.16 -0.25
CA GLU A 27 5.44 -10.69 -1.39
C GLU A 27 4.52 -10.70 -2.62
N ALA A 28 4.21 -9.59 -3.30
CA ALA A 28 3.49 -9.58 -4.58
C ALA A 28 4.45 -10.12 -5.66
N ASN A 29 4.52 -11.43 -5.62
CA ASN A 29 5.42 -12.26 -6.38
C ASN A 29 4.52 -13.11 -7.29
N PRO A 30 4.80 -13.21 -8.61
CA PRO A 30 4.05 -14.10 -9.50
C PRO A 30 4.07 -15.55 -9.01
N LEU A 31 4.99 -15.87 -8.09
CA LEU A 31 5.15 -17.14 -7.40
C LEU A 31 4.20 -17.34 -6.19
N LYS A 32 3.20 -16.48 -6.00
CA LYS A 32 2.11 -16.70 -5.04
C LYS A 32 1.13 -17.75 -5.55
N GLU A 33 0.66 -18.58 -4.61
CA GLU A 33 -0.47 -19.51 -4.80
C GLU A 33 -0.22 -20.50 -5.96
N PRO A 34 0.73 -21.44 -5.81
CA PRO A 34 1.06 -22.39 -6.87
C PRO A 34 -0.07 -23.35 -7.20
N LYS A 35 -0.97 -23.62 -6.25
CA LYS A 35 -2.10 -24.53 -6.46
C LYS A 35 -3.36 -23.73 -6.79
N ARG A 36 -3.90 -23.96 -7.99
CA ARG A 36 -5.06 -23.24 -8.50
C ARG A 36 -6.08 -24.18 -9.12
N THR A 37 -7.31 -23.71 -9.28
CA THR A 37 -8.36 -24.42 -9.99
C THR A 37 -8.76 -23.65 -11.25
N VAL A 38 -8.73 -24.32 -12.39
CA VAL A 38 -9.13 -23.78 -13.69
C VAL A 38 -10.17 -24.73 -14.28
N ASN A 39 -11.36 -24.23 -14.59
CA ASN A 39 -12.48 -25.06 -15.10
C ASN A 39 -12.75 -26.33 -14.26
N GLY A 40 -12.63 -26.23 -12.93
CA GLY A 40 -12.84 -27.35 -12.00
C GLY A 40 -11.65 -28.29 -11.80
N TYR A 41 -10.56 -28.13 -12.56
CA TYR A 41 -9.35 -28.94 -12.42
C TYR A 41 -8.30 -28.26 -11.55
N ALA A 42 -7.76 -29.00 -10.57
CA ALA A 42 -6.64 -28.54 -9.78
C ALA A 42 -5.33 -28.63 -10.58
N ILE A 43 -4.59 -27.53 -10.62
CA ILE A 43 -3.33 -27.37 -11.34
C ILE A 43 -2.26 -26.91 -10.35
N ASP A 44 -1.10 -27.57 -10.39
CA ASP A 44 0.08 -27.21 -9.61
C ASP A 44 1.10 -26.47 -10.50
N LEU A 45 1.26 -25.17 -10.25
CA LEU A 45 2.21 -24.28 -10.92
C LEU A 45 3.62 -24.34 -10.29
N THR A 46 3.85 -25.13 -9.25
CA THR A 46 5.17 -25.25 -8.61
C THR A 46 6.31 -25.53 -9.61
N PRO A 47 6.16 -26.42 -10.61
CA PRO A 47 7.20 -26.63 -11.62
C PRO A 47 7.47 -25.37 -12.44
N LEU A 48 6.43 -24.62 -12.82
CA LEU A 48 6.55 -23.38 -13.56
C LEU A 48 7.24 -22.30 -12.74
N PHE A 49 6.95 -22.22 -11.45
CA PHE A 49 7.59 -21.27 -10.52
C PHE A 49 9.08 -21.57 -10.35
N ARG A 50 9.44 -22.86 -10.18
CA ARG A 50 10.84 -23.31 -10.13
C ARG A 50 11.59 -23.00 -11.42
N TRP A 51 10.94 -23.23 -12.56
CA TRP A 51 11.50 -22.89 -13.86
C TRP A 51 11.69 -21.38 -13.99
N TRP A 52 10.68 -20.58 -13.64
CA TRP A 52 10.74 -19.11 -13.73
C TRP A 52 11.89 -18.52 -12.92
N ALA A 53 12.13 -19.03 -11.71
CA ALA A 53 13.20 -18.54 -10.85
C ALA A 53 14.62 -18.81 -11.39
N LYS A 54 14.81 -19.78 -12.28
CA LYS A 54 16.14 -20.21 -12.76
C LYS A 54 16.32 -20.13 -14.27
N HIS A 55 15.23 -20.12 -15.03
CA HIS A 55 15.16 -20.31 -16.47
C HIS A 55 16.00 -21.50 -16.98
N GLN A 56 15.98 -22.62 -16.24
CA GLN A 56 16.78 -23.81 -16.55
C GLN A 56 15.88 -24.97 -17.01
N GLY A 57 16.26 -25.59 -18.13
CA GLY A 57 15.56 -26.73 -18.72
C GLY A 57 14.34 -26.35 -19.55
N GLU A 58 13.58 -27.36 -20.00
CA GLU A 58 12.34 -27.16 -20.74
C GLU A 58 11.28 -26.49 -19.84
N ARG A 59 10.61 -25.46 -20.36
CA ARG A 59 9.53 -24.78 -19.61
C ARG A 59 8.34 -25.71 -19.43
N PRO A 60 7.95 -26.04 -18.19
CA PRO A 60 6.70 -26.75 -17.94
C PRO A 60 5.50 -25.82 -18.16
N LEU A 61 4.33 -26.38 -18.45
CA LEU A 61 3.08 -25.62 -18.55
C LEU A 61 3.15 -24.46 -19.56
N LYS A 62 3.56 -24.74 -20.82
CA LYS A 62 3.80 -23.73 -21.87
C LYS A 62 2.61 -22.79 -22.17
N ALA A 63 1.38 -23.22 -21.88
CA ALA A 63 0.17 -22.39 -22.05
C ALA A 63 -0.01 -21.32 -20.96
N TRP A 64 0.74 -21.40 -19.86
CA TRP A 64 0.72 -20.41 -18.80
C TRP A 64 1.75 -19.32 -19.09
N VAL A 65 1.29 -18.08 -19.16
CA VAL A 65 2.11 -16.90 -19.44
C VAL A 65 2.19 -16.01 -18.21
N GLN A 66 3.28 -15.25 -18.07
CA GLN A 66 3.31 -14.20 -17.05
C GLN A 66 2.59 -12.98 -17.59
N VAL A 67 1.67 -12.46 -16.80
CA VAL A 67 0.89 -11.25 -17.08
C VAL A 67 1.28 -10.20 -16.07
N THR A 68 1.86 -9.10 -16.56
CA THR A 68 2.28 -7.98 -15.72
C THR A 68 1.72 -6.67 -16.24
N GLY A 69 0.95 -5.95 -15.43
CA GLY A 69 0.52 -4.60 -15.78
C GLY A 69 -0.61 -4.03 -14.93
N PRO A 70 -0.86 -2.72 -15.05
CA PRO A 70 -1.92 -2.03 -14.31
C PRO A 70 -3.32 -2.36 -14.82
N ILE A 71 -4.28 -2.28 -13.90
CA ILE A 71 -5.72 -2.30 -14.20
C ILE A 71 -6.09 -0.98 -14.88
N VAL A 72 -6.75 -1.07 -16.04
CA VAL A 72 -7.27 0.09 -16.79
C VAL A 72 -8.79 0.13 -16.86
N GLY A 73 -9.45 -0.97 -16.49
CA GLY A 73 -10.90 -1.05 -16.42
C GLY A 73 -11.39 -2.40 -15.94
N THR A 74 -12.70 -2.57 -15.88
CA THR A 74 -13.38 -3.82 -15.54
C THR A 74 -14.55 -4.03 -16.52
N ASN A 75 -14.84 -5.28 -16.84
CA ASN A 75 -16.01 -5.66 -17.62
C ASN A 75 -16.72 -6.85 -16.97
N ASN A 76 -17.70 -7.44 -17.67
CA ASN A 76 -18.45 -8.60 -17.21
C ASN A 76 -17.62 -9.90 -17.10
N LEU A 77 -16.46 -9.98 -17.76
CA LEU A 77 -15.57 -11.16 -17.70
C LEU A 77 -14.48 -11.03 -16.63
N GLY A 78 -14.01 -9.81 -16.35
CA GLY A 78 -12.95 -9.61 -15.39
C GLY A 78 -12.27 -8.24 -15.48
N TRP A 79 -10.98 -8.21 -15.18
CA TRP A 79 -10.19 -6.99 -15.23
C TRP A 79 -9.60 -6.78 -16.63
N ILE A 80 -9.69 -5.55 -17.12
CA ILE A 80 -9.00 -5.12 -18.33
C ILE A 80 -7.65 -4.56 -17.90
N LEU A 81 -6.57 -5.17 -18.39
CA LEU A 81 -5.19 -4.78 -18.07
C LEU A 81 -4.53 -4.16 -19.30
N LYS A 82 -3.68 -3.15 -19.08
CA LYS A 82 -2.66 -2.76 -20.06
C LYS A 82 -1.38 -3.48 -19.66
N ALA A 83 -1.17 -4.67 -20.21
CA ALA A 83 -0.19 -5.61 -19.70
C ALA A 83 0.88 -5.98 -20.73
N ARG A 84 2.07 -6.30 -20.20
CA ARG A 84 3.06 -7.10 -20.89
C ARG A 84 2.72 -8.57 -20.64
N VAL A 85 2.73 -9.37 -21.72
CA VAL A 85 2.51 -10.81 -21.64
C VAL A 85 3.79 -11.51 -22.09
N GLU A 86 4.46 -12.18 -21.16
CA GLU A 86 5.72 -12.89 -21.44
C GLU A 86 5.43 -14.38 -21.69
N SER A 87 5.42 -14.73 -22.97
CA SER A 87 5.48 -16.12 -23.43
C SER A 87 6.94 -16.49 -23.67
N SER A 88 7.40 -17.63 -23.13
CA SER A 88 8.78 -18.08 -23.35
C SER A 88 8.94 -18.55 -24.79
N GLY A 89 9.41 -17.66 -25.65
CA GLY A 89 10.51 -17.89 -26.61
C GLY A 89 10.51 -19.06 -27.60
N GLU A 90 9.63 -20.07 -27.54
CA GLU A 90 9.61 -21.17 -28.50
C GLU A 90 8.57 -20.89 -29.57
N GLY A 91 9.03 -20.25 -30.65
CA GLY A 91 8.27 -20.01 -31.87
C GLY A 91 7.62 -18.63 -31.92
N GLU A 92 8.36 -17.63 -32.39
CA GLU A 92 7.75 -16.55 -33.17
C GLU A 92 7.25 -17.15 -34.49
N THR A 93 6.13 -17.87 -34.46
CA THR A 93 5.35 -18.09 -35.68
C THR A 93 4.68 -16.76 -36.05
N GLU A 94 4.73 -16.41 -37.33
CA GLU A 94 4.48 -15.08 -37.92
C GLU A 94 3.09 -14.46 -37.65
N ASP A 95 2.18 -15.15 -36.97
CA ASP A 95 0.80 -14.70 -36.70
C ASP A 95 0.62 -13.98 -35.34
N LYS A 96 1.71 -13.56 -34.67
CA LYS A 96 1.54 -12.79 -33.42
C LYS A 96 0.92 -11.41 -33.73
N PRO A 97 -0.15 -11.02 -33.03
CA PRO A 97 -0.78 -9.72 -33.19
C PRO A 97 0.26 -8.62 -32.94
N LYS A 98 0.29 -7.61 -33.81
CA LYS A 98 1.24 -6.48 -33.76
C LYS A 98 1.27 -5.87 -32.36
N THR A 99 2.24 -6.28 -31.55
CA THR A 99 2.49 -5.70 -30.24
C THR A 99 2.85 -4.24 -30.44
N SER A 100 2.23 -3.35 -29.66
CA SER A 100 2.60 -1.93 -29.59
C SER A 100 4.11 -1.78 -29.44
N ALA A 101 4.72 -0.66 -29.87
CA ALA A 101 6.16 -0.42 -29.77
C ALA A 101 6.77 -0.64 -28.36
N ASN A 102 5.95 -0.64 -27.31
CA ASN A 102 6.36 -0.88 -25.92
C ASN A 102 6.12 -2.32 -25.42
N GLY A 103 5.63 -3.23 -26.27
CA GLY A 103 5.27 -4.61 -25.89
C GLY A 103 4.03 -4.73 -24.99
N GLU A 104 3.31 -3.63 -24.75
CA GLU A 104 2.08 -3.61 -23.96
C GLU A 104 0.86 -3.83 -24.86
N THR A 105 -0.06 -4.68 -24.42
CA THR A 105 -1.34 -4.93 -25.07
C THR A 105 -2.49 -4.89 -24.07
N ARG A 106 -3.72 -4.69 -24.56
CA ARG A 106 -4.92 -4.75 -23.72
C ARG A 106 -5.42 -6.18 -23.66
N ILE A 107 -5.58 -6.69 -22.46
CA ILE A 107 -6.03 -8.06 -22.21
C ILE A 107 -7.16 -8.08 -21.19
N ILE A 108 -7.88 -9.19 -21.14
CA ILE A 108 -8.84 -9.47 -20.08
C ILE A 108 -8.27 -10.57 -19.19
N LEU A 109 -8.16 -10.29 -17.89
CA LEU A 109 -7.82 -11.28 -16.88
C LEU A 109 -9.08 -11.73 -16.15
N THR A 110 -9.46 -12.99 -16.33
CA THR A 110 -10.55 -13.63 -15.59
C THR A 110 -10.03 -14.12 -14.23
N HIS A 111 -10.94 -14.20 -13.26
CA HIS A 111 -10.65 -14.55 -11.87
C HIS A 111 -9.52 -13.71 -11.23
N PRO A 112 -9.60 -12.37 -11.31
CA PRO A 112 -8.55 -11.50 -10.80
C PRO A 112 -8.35 -11.64 -9.28
N PRO A 113 -7.17 -11.27 -8.75
CA PRO A 113 -6.86 -11.30 -7.32
C PRO A 113 -7.57 -10.17 -6.54
N ILE A 114 -8.91 -10.24 -6.45
CA ILE A 114 -9.75 -9.20 -5.82
C ILE A 114 -9.32 -8.93 -4.37
N GLN A 115 -8.99 -9.98 -3.61
CA GLN A 115 -8.58 -9.84 -2.22
C GLN A 115 -7.26 -9.07 -2.08
N GLU A 116 -6.27 -9.37 -2.91
CA GLU A 116 -4.97 -8.69 -2.88
C GLU A 116 -5.12 -7.21 -3.26
N PHE A 117 -5.95 -6.90 -4.25
CA PHE A 117 -6.26 -5.51 -4.61
C PHE A 117 -6.95 -4.77 -3.46
N ALA A 118 -7.93 -5.39 -2.80
CA ALA A 118 -8.59 -4.79 -1.64
C ALA A 118 -7.60 -4.53 -0.49
N ASP A 119 -6.68 -5.46 -0.23
CA ASP A 119 -5.67 -5.28 0.81
C ASP A 119 -4.64 -4.19 0.44
N PHE A 120 -4.26 -4.08 -0.84
CA PHE A 120 -3.44 -2.97 -1.33
C PHE A 120 -4.13 -1.61 -1.13
N GLN A 121 -5.43 -1.50 -1.45
CA GLN A 121 -6.19 -0.26 -1.23
C GLN A 121 -6.24 0.13 0.25
N LYS A 122 -6.45 -0.84 1.15
CA LYS A 122 -6.39 -0.57 2.61
C LYS A 122 -5.02 -0.04 3.04
N LEU A 123 -3.93 -0.59 2.51
CA LEU A 123 -2.58 -0.10 2.82
C LEU A 123 -2.37 1.33 2.31
N LEU A 124 -2.92 1.68 1.14
CA LEU A 124 -2.86 3.05 0.62
C LEU A 124 -3.64 4.04 1.50
N GLU A 125 -4.85 3.66 1.92
CA GLU A 125 -5.68 4.47 2.82
C GLU A 125 -4.98 4.67 4.18
N GLN A 126 -4.41 3.61 4.75
CA GLN A 126 -3.63 3.69 5.99
C GLN A 126 -2.42 4.61 5.86
N ARG A 127 -1.65 4.48 4.77
CA ARG A 127 -0.50 5.36 4.52
C ARG A 127 -0.91 6.81 4.42
N LYS A 128 -2.02 7.10 3.73
CA LYS A 128 -2.55 8.45 3.60
C LYS A 128 -2.94 9.03 4.95
N ALA A 129 -3.74 8.30 5.74
CA ALA A 129 -4.17 8.74 7.07
C ALA A 129 -2.98 9.04 8.00
N LEU A 130 -1.96 8.19 8.03
CA LEU A 130 -0.75 8.41 8.83
C LEU A 130 0.09 9.58 8.34
N THR A 131 0.16 9.80 7.02
CA THR A 131 0.86 10.97 6.44
C THR A 131 0.14 12.27 6.82
N ASP A 132 -1.20 12.26 6.76
CA ASP A 132 -2.02 13.40 7.16
C ASP A 132 -1.82 13.70 8.67
N GLU A 133 -1.84 12.68 9.53
CA GLU A 133 -1.59 12.82 10.97
C GLU A 133 -0.16 13.29 11.27
N GLN A 134 0.85 12.75 10.57
CA GLN A 134 2.24 13.21 10.67
C GLN A 134 2.35 14.71 10.37
N SER A 135 1.66 15.18 9.32
CA SER A 135 1.67 16.60 8.96
C SER A 135 1.03 17.48 10.05
N GLN A 136 -0.06 17.03 10.67
CA GLN A 136 -0.74 17.74 11.76
C GLN A 136 0.13 17.83 13.01
N LEU A 137 0.73 16.71 13.45
CA LEU A 137 1.60 16.71 14.61
C LEU A 137 2.89 17.52 14.36
N SER A 138 3.42 17.49 13.13
CA SER A 138 4.57 18.31 12.76
C SER A 138 4.26 19.81 12.88
N ALA A 139 3.07 20.23 12.44
CA ALA A 139 2.59 21.59 12.64
C ALA A 139 2.45 21.93 14.14
N GLN A 140 1.87 21.03 14.93
CA GLN A 140 1.73 21.24 16.38
C GLN A 140 3.09 21.39 17.10
N VAL A 141 4.10 20.61 16.70
CA VAL A 141 5.47 20.74 17.23
C VAL A 141 6.07 22.10 16.86
N ALA A 142 5.86 22.56 15.63
CA ALA A 142 6.34 23.88 15.18
C ALA A 142 5.65 25.01 15.95
N ASP A 143 4.33 24.95 16.13
CA ASP A 143 3.56 25.95 16.88
C ASP A 143 3.98 26.00 18.36
N ALA A 144 4.12 24.85 19.00
CA ALA A 144 4.59 24.76 20.38
C ALA A 144 5.99 25.36 20.55
N LYS A 145 6.88 25.11 19.58
CA LYS A 145 8.23 25.70 19.57
C LYS A 145 8.18 27.22 19.39
N ASN A 146 7.37 27.72 18.45
CA ASN A 146 7.22 29.14 18.19
C ASN A 146 6.67 29.88 19.42
N HIS A 147 5.65 29.33 20.08
CA HIS A 147 5.11 29.89 21.32
C HIS A 147 6.11 29.87 22.47
N SER A 148 6.84 28.76 22.65
CA SER A 148 7.88 28.66 23.68
C SER A 148 8.99 29.72 23.48
N GLN A 149 9.38 29.98 22.22
CA GLN A 149 10.35 31.02 21.88
C GLN A 149 9.81 32.43 22.15
N GLN A 150 8.57 32.73 21.76
CA GLN A 150 7.92 34.01 22.04
C GLN A 150 7.85 34.29 23.55
N LEU A 151 7.40 33.30 24.34
CA LEU A 151 7.35 33.41 25.79
C LEU A 151 8.74 33.57 26.41
N SER A 152 9.77 32.94 25.85
CA SER A 152 11.15 33.13 26.31
C SER A 152 11.65 34.55 26.06
N GLN A 153 11.28 35.17 24.93
CA GLN A 153 11.62 36.56 24.63
C GLN A 153 10.88 37.51 25.58
N GLU A 154 9.57 37.30 25.76
CA GLU A 154 8.76 38.08 26.69
C GLU A 154 9.28 37.98 28.14
N GLN A 155 9.70 36.78 28.56
CA GLN A 155 10.31 36.58 29.87
C GLN A 155 11.62 37.36 30.02
N ALA A 156 12.43 37.45 28.96
CA ALA A 156 13.66 38.23 28.98
C ALA A 156 13.36 39.74 29.13
N ASP A 157 12.34 40.24 28.44
CA ASP A 157 11.90 41.63 28.54
C ASP A 157 11.39 41.98 29.95
N TYR A 158 10.59 41.10 30.57
CA TYR A 158 10.13 41.29 31.95
C TYR A 158 11.30 41.31 32.94
N ARG A 159 12.29 40.43 32.77
CA ARG A 159 13.50 40.41 33.60
C ARG A 159 14.30 41.70 33.45
N ALA A 160 14.45 42.22 32.23
CA ALA A 160 15.12 43.49 31.98
C ALA A 160 14.42 44.67 32.69
N ARG A 161 13.09 44.60 32.87
CA ARG A 161 12.28 45.60 33.60
C ARG A 161 12.17 45.35 35.10
N GLY A 162 12.82 44.31 35.64
CA GLY A 162 12.76 43.97 37.07
C GLY A 162 11.42 43.40 37.56
N VAL A 163 10.54 42.98 36.64
CA VAL A 163 9.20 42.45 36.97
C VAL A 163 9.22 40.92 36.93
N ARG A 164 8.65 40.26 37.96
CA ARG A 164 8.54 38.79 38.01
C ARG A 164 7.24 38.32 37.35
N ALA A 165 7.35 37.62 36.23
CA ALA A 165 6.20 37.02 35.53
C ALA A 165 6.07 35.52 35.82
N ARG A 166 5.35 35.14 36.89
CA ARG A 166 5.13 33.72 37.25
C ARG A 166 4.26 32.97 36.24
N GLY A 167 3.33 33.65 35.58
CA GLY A 167 2.43 33.05 34.58
C GLY A 167 3.16 32.53 33.33
N ILE A 168 4.20 33.25 32.87
CA ILE A 168 4.96 32.88 31.67
C ILE A 168 5.63 31.52 31.85
N SER A 169 6.20 31.24 33.03
CA SER A 169 6.85 29.95 33.28
C SER A 169 5.88 28.76 33.19
N GLN A 170 4.62 28.93 33.62
CA GLN A 170 3.60 27.88 33.51
C GLN A 170 3.20 27.67 32.04
N GLN A 171 3.05 28.75 31.28
CA GLN A 171 2.75 28.67 29.85
C GLN A 171 3.89 28.04 29.05
N THR A 172 5.15 28.40 29.34
CA THR A 172 6.32 27.76 28.72
C THR A 172 6.36 26.26 29.02
N HIS A 173 6.10 25.86 30.26
CA HIS A 173 6.01 24.44 30.61
C HIS A 173 4.91 23.73 29.82
N TYR A 174 3.72 24.33 29.73
CA TYR A 174 2.61 23.78 28.96
C TYR A 174 2.96 23.56 27.48
N TRP A 175 3.56 24.56 26.82
CA TRP A 175 3.95 24.45 25.41
C TRP A 175 5.09 23.45 25.20
N ASN A 176 6.06 23.39 26.11
CA ASN A 176 7.12 22.38 26.04
C ASN A 176 6.55 20.97 26.18
N GLN A 177 5.66 20.74 27.15
CA GLN A 177 4.99 19.45 27.33
C GLN A 177 4.18 19.07 26.08
N THR A 178 3.40 20.00 25.53
CA THR A 178 2.63 19.77 24.30
C THR A 178 3.55 19.40 23.13
N GLY A 179 4.67 20.10 22.98
CA GLY A 179 5.66 19.80 21.94
C GLY A 179 6.32 18.43 22.13
N ASP A 180 6.62 18.04 23.36
CA ASP A 180 7.25 16.74 23.65
C ASP A 180 6.26 15.58 23.47
N GLU A 181 5.00 15.75 23.86
CA GLU A 181 3.93 14.78 23.59
C GLU A 181 3.69 14.59 22.08
N ALA A 182 3.64 15.69 21.32
CA ALA A 182 3.49 15.63 19.86
C ALA A 182 4.69 14.97 19.18
N LYS A 183 5.92 15.26 19.62
CA LYS A 183 7.15 14.57 19.14
C LYS A 183 7.14 13.08 19.46
N ALA A 184 6.65 12.68 20.63
CA ALA A 184 6.57 11.26 20.99
C ALA A 184 5.63 10.52 20.02
N ARG A 185 4.45 11.08 19.74
CA ARG A 185 3.51 10.52 18.76
C ARG A 185 4.06 10.49 17.33
N LEU A 186 4.80 11.53 16.92
CA LEU A 186 5.46 11.54 15.62
C LEU A 186 6.39 10.33 15.43
N LYS A 187 7.16 9.95 16.45
CA LYS A 187 8.04 8.77 16.38
C LYS A 187 7.25 7.47 16.17
N ASP A 188 6.10 7.34 16.83
CA ASP A 188 5.25 6.16 16.66
C ASP A 188 4.66 6.08 15.24
N ILE A 189 4.22 7.22 14.69
CA ILE A 189 3.73 7.31 13.31
C ILE A 189 4.84 7.02 12.30
N GLU A 190 6.03 7.58 12.51
CA GLU A 190 7.19 7.31 11.65
C GLU A 190 7.51 5.82 11.59
N LYS A 191 7.49 5.13 12.74
CA LYS A 191 7.64 3.68 12.81
C LYS A 191 6.54 2.94 12.03
N GLN A 192 5.28 3.33 12.19
CA GLN A 192 4.16 2.71 11.45
C GLN A 192 4.28 2.94 9.92
N LEU A 193 4.73 4.12 9.50
CA LEU A 193 5.01 4.42 8.10
C LEU A 193 6.17 3.57 7.56
N GLU A 194 7.21 3.31 8.34
CA GLU A 194 8.29 2.38 7.97
C GLU A 194 7.79 0.94 7.83
N GLU A 195 6.95 0.46 8.76
CA GLU A 195 6.31 -0.86 8.67
C GLU A 195 5.41 -0.97 7.42
N LEU A 196 4.65 0.08 7.10
CA LEU A 196 3.86 0.14 5.85
C LEU A 196 4.75 0.14 4.61
N ARG A 197 5.85 0.89 4.60
CA ARG A 197 6.82 0.87 3.49
C ARG A 197 7.36 -0.54 3.26
N ALA A 198 7.68 -1.28 4.34
CA ALA A 198 8.10 -2.67 4.25
C ALA A 198 7.00 -3.61 3.71
N LYS A 199 5.72 -3.32 3.98
CA LYS A 199 4.61 -4.05 3.33
C LYS A 199 4.49 -3.71 1.84
N PHE A 200 4.78 -2.48 1.45
CA PHE A 200 4.73 -2.06 0.04
C PHE A 200 5.87 -2.60 -0.82
N THR A 201 7.03 -2.98 -0.26
CA THR A 201 8.13 -3.59 -1.05
C THR A 201 7.74 -4.91 -1.70
N SER A 202 6.66 -5.51 -1.20
CA SER A 202 6.06 -6.67 -1.82
C SER A 202 5.45 -6.39 -3.18
N TYR A 203 4.94 -5.18 -3.41
CA TYR A 203 4.27 -4.82 -4.65
C TYR A 203 5.29 -4.25 -5.66
N PRO A 204 5.12 -4.52 -6.98
CA PRO A 204 6.00 -3.95 -7.99
C PRO A 204 6.03 -2.42 -7.99
N ASP A 205 4.91 -1.80 -7.60
CA ASP A 205 4.75 -0.35 -7.49
C ASP A 205 3.96 0.01 -6.22
N ALA A 206 4.57 0.84 -5.36
CA ALA A 206 3.98 1.28 -4.09
C ALA A 206 2.92 2.38 -4.24
N ALA A 207 2.86 3.04 -5.40
CA ALA A 207 1.88 4.09 -5.70
C ALA A 207 0.65 3.54 -6.43
N LYS A 208 0.83 2.50 -7.24
CA LYS A 208 -0.23 1.95 -8.09
C LYS A 208 -0.22 0.43 -8.06
N TYR A 209 -1.41 -0.16 -7.91
CA TYR A 209 -1.54 -1.60 -8.02
C TYR A 209 -1.28 -2.05 -9.46
N SER A 210 -0.29 -2.93 -9.63
CA SER A 210 -0.03 -3.66 -10.86
C SER A 210 -0.25 -5.14 -10.59
N VAL A 211 -0.95 -5.81 -11.50
CA VAL A 211 -1.03 -7.27 -11.48
C VAL A 211 0.34 -7.81 -11.91
N ASP A 212 0.84 -8.82 -11.22
CA ASP A 212 1.96 -9.64 -11.65
C ASP A 212 1.64 -11.11 -11.31
N THR A 213 1.21 -11.88 -12.30
CA THR A 213 0.73 -13.25 -12.05
C THR A 213 0.89 -14.14 -13.27
N PHE A 214 0.99 -15.45 -13.04
CA PHE A 214 0.80 -16.42 -14.12
C PHE A 214 -0.68 -16.57 -14.44
N ALA A 215 -1.01 -16.62 -15.72
CA ALA A 215 -2.37 -16.89 -16.18
C ALA A 215 -2.34 -17.84 -17.39
N LEU A 216 -3.34 -18.69 -17.49
CA LEU A 216 -3.54 -19.59 -18.60
C LEU A 216 -4.03 -18.81 -19.82
N ASP A 217 -3.34 -18.95 -20.95
CA ASP A 217 -3.83 -18.46 -22.23
C ASP A 217 -4.95 -19.35 -22.74
N LEU A 218 -6.18 -18.83 -22.78
CA LEU A 218 -7.35 -19.56 -23.25
C LEU A 218 -7.44 -19.61 -24.78
N ARG A 219 -6.60 -18.86 -25.50
CA ARG A 219 -6.69 -18.63 -26.96
C ARG A 219 -8.08 -18.12 -27.39
N GLN A 220 -8.74 -17.41 -26.48
CA GLN A 220 -10.03 -16.79 -26.70
C GLN A 220 -9.85 -15.28 -26.80
N GLU A 221 -10.69 -14.66 -27.62
CA GLU A 221 -10.79 -13.21 -27.73
C GLU A 221 -12.20 -12.75 -27.37
N PHE A 222 -12.27 -11.64 -26.65
CA PHE A 222 -13.53 -10.97 -26.36
C PHE A 222 -13.38 -9.48 -26.66
N ALA A 223 -14.21 -8.98 -27.57
CA ALA A 223 -14.13 -7.60 -28.09
C ALA A 223 -12.71 -7.23 -28.58
N GLY A 224 -12.03 -8.17 -29.25
CA GLY A 224 -10.67 -7.97 -29.79
C GLY A 224 -9.56 -7.95 -28.73
N MET A 225 -9.82 -8.36 -27.49
CA MET A 225 -8.83 -8.52 -26.44
C MET A 225 -8.64 -9.99 -26.08
N HIS A 226 -7.39 -10.43 -25.92
CA HIS A 226 -7.08 -11.78 -25.46
C HIS A 226 -7.53 -12.00 -24.02
N VAL A 227 -8.09 -13.18 -23.77
CA VAL A 227 -8.60 -13.58 -22.46
C VAL A 227 -7.62 -14.56 -21.81
N TYR A 228 -7.16 -14.21 -20.61
CA TYR A 228 -6.29 -15.03 -19.78
C TYR A 228 -7.00 -15.40 -18.49
N GLU A 229 -6.81 -16.63 -18.03
CA GLU A 229 -7.42 -17.14 -16.80
C GLU A 229 -6.37 -17.37 -15.71
N ARG A 230 -6.45 -16.60 -14.62
CA ARG A 230 -5.56 -16.79 -13.46
C ARG A 230 -5.82 -18.12 -12.75
N GLY A 231 -7.07 -18.55 -12.74
CA GLY A 231 -7.61 -19.63 -11.92
C GLY A 231 -8.01 -19.16 -10.52
N PHE A 232 -8.77 -20.00 -9.82
CA PHE A 232 -9.15 -19.80 -8.43
C PHE A 232 -8.08 -20.34 -7.48
N VAL A 233 -7.84 -19.63 -6.38
CA VAL A 233 -6.91 -20.07 -5.34
C VAL A 233 -7.63 -21.02 -4.40
N TRP A 234 -7.05 -22.19 -4.14
CA TRP A 234 -7.57 -23.11 -3.14
C TRP A 234 -7.30 -22.53 -1.73
N LYS A 235 -8.36 -22.33 -0.95
CA LYS A 235 -8.27 -21.94 0.47
C LYS A 235 -8.57 -23.14 1.36
#